data_AF-A0A1B7YXN4-F1
#
_entry.id   AF-A0A1B7YXN4-F1
#
_cell.length_a   1.000
_cell.length_b   1.000
_cell.length_c   1.000
_cell.angle_alpha   90.00
_cell.angle_beta   90.00
_cell.angle_gamma   90.00
#
_symmetry.space_group_name_H-M   'P 1'
#
loop_
_entity.id
_entity.type
_entity.pdbx_description
1 polymer ?
#
loop_
_entity_poly.entity_id
_entity_poly.type
_entity_poly.pdbx_seq_one_letter_code
_entity_poly.pdbx_strand_id
1 'polypeptide(L)'
;MKNYTLIALALLFTFSVNAQDKSFQMAEGIIDHQDLFNTSMNESVSCYRIPAIVTAPNGDLIAAIDERLPSCNDLRGSDDINIVIRRSSDNGKTWTPIETVVDFPLGQSASDPSMIVDKITKEIFMFYNFMNLNTEKDVYYLHVLKSSDNGKTWSKPEDITSQIAKPEWHEDFKFITSGRGIQTSTGKLLHCMVNLNSGMHIFGSDDHGKTWFLIDTPITPADESKIVELADGSWMVNARENKEGHRLIHTSTDEGKTWTTKPDTNLIDPGCNASIIRYTSIDDGYNKNRLLFSNAKTTKGRTNLTVRVSYDEGATWTNGKTVYEGPSAYSSLTVLKNGDIGVFFEKDEYTENVYARFSLKWLTDNKDKYKKPKKKN
;
A
#
# COMPACT_ATOMS: atom_id res chain seq x y z
N MET A 1 -39.63 29.49 -63.46
CA MET A 1 -39.10 29.28 -62.09
C MET A 1 -38.47 27.90 -62.01
N LYS A 2 -37.15 27.79 -62.18
CA LYS A 2 -36.37 26.61 -61.79
C LYS A 2 -35.02 27.08 -61.25
N ASN A 3 -34.65 26.52 -60.11
CA ASN A 3 -33.76 27.06 -59.09
C ASN A 3 -32.28 26.92 -59.45
N TYR A 4 -31.49 27.93 -59.11
CA TYR A 4 -30.03 27.84 -59.00
C TYR A 4 -29.69 27.28 -57.62
N THR A 5 -29.04 26.11 -57.57
CA THR A 5 -28.50 25.55 -56.34
C THR A 5 -27.09 26.11 -56.12
N LEU A 6 -26.95 27.04 -55.18
CA LEU A 6 -25.64 27.53 -54.73
C LEU A 6 -25.03 26.47 -53.81
N ILE A 7 -23.90 25.87 -54.21
CA ILE A 7 -23.11 24.99 -53.34
C ILE A 7 -22.12 25.87 -52.57
N ALA A 8 -22.41 26.13 -51.30
CA ALA A 8 -21.46 26.76 -50.38
C ALA A 8 -20.50 25.69 -49.84
N LEU A 9 -19.22 25.79 -50.21
CA LEU A 9 -18.16 24.95 -49.67
C LEU A 9 -17.79 25.47 -48.27
N ALA A 10 -18.23 24.77 -47.23
CA ALA A 10 -17.80 25.04 -45.87
C ALA A 10 -16.44 24.37 -45.61
N LEU A 11 -15.37 25.15 -45.57
CA LEU A 11 -14.05 24.72 -45.11
C LEU A 11 -14.06 24.57 -43.58
N LEU A 12 -14.18 23.34 -43.10
CA LEU A 12 -13.94 22.99 -41.70
C LEU A 12 -12.43 23.03 -41.44
N PHE A 13 -11.96 24.05 -40.72
CA PHE A 13 -10.63 24.03 -40.10
C PHE A 13 -10.69 23.16 -38.83
N THR A 14 -10.14 21.95 -38.92
CA THR A 14 -9.85 21.13 -37.74
C THR A 14 -8.65 21.73 -37.01
N PHE A 15 -8.89 22.41 -35.90
CA PHE A 15 -7.82 22.76 -34.96
C PHE A 15 -7.42 21.49 -34.21
N SER A 16 -6.34 20.85 -34.66
CA SER A 16 -5.65 19.84 -33.86
C SER A 16 -4.98 20.54 -32.69
N VAL A 17 -5.61 20.50 -31.52
CA VAL A 17 -4.96 20.84 -30.26
C VAL A 17 -3.96 19.71 -30.00
N ASN A 18 -2.69 19.93 -30.32
CA ASN A 18 -1.62 19.09 -29.79
C ASN A 18 -1.59 19.31 -28.28
N ALA A 19 -2.23 18.41 -27.53
CA ALA A 19 -1.95 18.27 -26.11
C ALA A 19 -0.46 17.93 -26.00
N GLN A 20 0.33 18.87 -25.49
CA GLN A 20 1.73 18.60 -25.20
C GLN A 20 1.72 17.66 -24.00
N ASP A 21 1.99 16.38 -24.20
CA ASP A 21 2.13 15.42 -23.10
C ASP A 21 3.22 15.95 -22.17
N LYS A 22 2.80 16.44 -21.00
CA LYS A 22 3.73 16.92 -19.98
C LYS A 22 4.46 15.68 -19.47
N SER A 23 5.72 15.50 -19.86
CA SER A 23 6.55 14.45 -19.32
C SER A 23 6.95 14.80 -17.88
N PHE A 24 6.38 14.07 -16.93
CA PHE A 24 6.77 14.18 -15.54
C PHE A 24 8.04 13.35 -15.31
N GLN A 25 8.89 13.82 -14.40
CA GLN A 25 10.15 13.15 -14.06
C GLN A 25 10.17 12.83 -12.57
N MET A 26 10.93 11.80 -12.20
CA MET A 26 11.26 11.56 -10.80
C MET A 26 12.01 12.76 -10.22
N ALA A 27 11.77 13.06 -8.95
CA ALA A 27 12.38 14.22 -8.31
C ALA A 27 13.92 14.15 -8.30
N GLU A 28 14.58 15.31 -8.46
CA GLU A 28 16.03 15.39 -8.39
C GLU A 28 16.54 14.96 -7.00
N GLY A 29 17.60 14.15 -6.96
CA GLY A 29 18.22 13.67 -5.72
C GLY A 29 17.61 12.38 -5.14
N ILE A 30 16.61 11.79 -5.81
CA ILE A 30 16.30 10.36 -5.66
C ILE A 30 17.58 9.57 -5.98
N ILE A 31 17.97 8.66 -5.08
CA ILE A 31 19.24 7.93 -5.19
C ILE A 31 19.16 6.89 -6.30
N ASP A 32 18.01 6.22 -6.40
CA ASP A 32 17.76 5.17 -7.38
C ASP A 32 16.26 5.03 -7.61
N HIS A 33 15.86 4.65 -8.82
CA HIS A 33 14.49 4.27 -9.11
C HIS A 33 14.44 3.27 -10.27
N GLN A 34 13.50 2.33 -10.21
CA GLN A 34 13.32 1.30 -11.22
C GLN A 34 11.85 0.94 -11.35
N ASP A 35 11.38 0.85 -12.58
CA ASP A 35 10.09 0.23 -12.88
C ASP A 35 10.20 -1.29 -12.69
N LEU A 36 9.46 -1.80 -11.70
CA LEU A 36 9.51 -3.20 -11.30
C LEU A 36 8.49 -4.04 -12.05
N PHE A 37 7.33 -3.48 -12.40
CA PHE A 37 6.25 -4.20 -13.07
C PHE A 37 5.57 -3.29 -14.10
N ASN A 38 5.69 -3.69 -15.35
CA ASN A 38 5.18 -2.97 -16.51
C ASN A 38 4.43 -3.94 -17.42
N THR A 39 3.32 -3.50 -18.00
CA THR A 39 2.55 -4.30 -18.97
C THR A 39 3.37 -4.70 -20.20
N SER A 40 4.40 -3.92 -20.56
CA SER A 40 5.33 -4.26 -21.63
C SER A 40 6.20 -5.49 -21.34
N MET A 41 6.22 -5.99 -20.09
CA MET A 41 6.99 -7.18 -19.70
C MET A 41 6.26 -8.49 -20.04
N ASN A 42 4.93 -8.46 -20.17
CA ASN A 42 4.11 -9.61 -20.51
C ASN A 42 2.81 -9.14 -21.18
N GLU A 43 2.68 -9.40 -22.49
CA GLU A 43 1.54 -8.94 -23.31
C GLU A 43 0.18 -9.51 -22.87
N SER A 44 0.17 -10.62 -22.11
CA SER A 44 -1.09 -11.15 -21.58
C SER A 44 -1.62 -10.27 -20.45
N VAL A 45 -0.73 -9.67 -19.65
CA VAL A 45 -1.08 -8.93 -18.43
C VAL A 45 -1.66 -7.57 -18.79
N SER A 46 -2.87 -7.31 -18.31
CA SER A 46 -3.56 -6.04 -18.56
C SER A 46 -3.05 -4.89 -17.70
N CYS A 47 -2.70 -5.19 -16.45
CA CYS A 47 -1.97 -4.27 -15.57
C CYS A 47 -1.43 -4.98 -14.33
N TYR A 48 -0.48 -4.31 -13.69
CA TYR A 48 -0.06 -4.61 -12.33
C TYR A 48 -0.53 -3.50 -11.41
N ARG A 49 -1.12 -3.86 -10.27
CA ARG A 49 -1.73 -2.90 -9.33
C ARG A 49 -1.57 -3.32 -7.89
N ILE A 50 -1.79 -2.38 -6.98
CA ILE A 50 -1.84 -2.62 -5.54
C ILE A 50 -0.47 -2.99 -4.92
N PRO A 51 0.47 -2.03 -4.87
CA PRO A 51 1.84 -2.25 -4.40
C PRO A 51 1.91 -2.53 -2.89
N ALA A 52 2.65 -3.57 -2.53
CA ALA A 52 3.11 -3.85 -1.17
C ALA A 52 4.63 -4.01 -1.16
N ILE A 53 5.30 -3.47 -0.15
CA ILE A 53 6.75 -3.64 -0.01
C ILE A 53 7.17 -3.75 1.47
N VAL A 54 8.07 -4.69 1.74
CA VAL A 54 8.71 -4.86 3.05
C VAL A 54 10.21 -5.03 2.92
N THR A 55 10.91 -4.75 4.03
CA THR A 55 12.30 -5.12 4.22
C THR A 55 12.34 -6.36 5.09
N ALA A 56 12.83 -7.46 4.52
CA ALA A 56 12.94 -8.75 5.16
C ALA A 56 14.00 -8.73 6.29
N PRO A 57 13.98 -9.71 7.21
CA PRO A 57 14.91 -9.78 8.33
C PRO A 57 16.40 -9.72 7.98
N ASN A 58 16.80 -10.30 6.85
CA ASN A 58 18.19 -10.25 6.38
C ASN A 58 18.59 -8.87 5.80
N GLY A 59 17.60 -8.05 5.44
CA GLY A 59 17.76 -6.74 4.82
C GLY A 59 17.31 -6.68 3.36
N ASP A 60 16.91 -7.81 2.76
CA ASP A 60 16.40 -7.86 1.40
C ASP A 60 15.06 -7.11 1.30
N LEU A 61 14.74 -6.61 0.11
CA LEU A 61 13.44 -6.03 -0.21
C LEU A 61 12.58 -7.06 -0.91
N ILE A 62 11.28 -7.08 -0.58
CA ILE A 62 10.27 -7.88 -1.27
C ILE A 62 9.16 -6.92 -1.68
N ALA A 63 8.99 -6.74 -2.99
CA ALA A 63 7.88 -5.99 -3.57
C ALA A 63 6.87 -6.99 -4.13
N ALA A 64 5.61 -6.87 -3.71
CA ALA A 64 4.49 -7.70 -4.14
C ALA A 64 3.41 -6.83 -4.79
N ILE A 65 2.70 -7.38 -5.77
CA ILE A 65 1.71 -6.66 -6.55
C ILE A 65 0.68 -7.65 -7.15
N ASP A 66 -0.53 -7.18 -7.45
CA ASP A 66 -1.46 -7.90 -8.31
C ASP A 66 -0.88 -7.98 -9.73
N GLU A 67 -0.98 -9.15 -10.36
CA GLU A 67 -0.86 -9.34 -11.80
C GLU A 67 -2.27 -9.65 -12.34
N ARG A 68 -2.88 -8.71 -13.07
CA ARG A 68 -4.30 -8.77 -13.45
C ARG A 68 -4.50 -9.19 -14.91
N LEU A 69 -5.29 -10.25 -15.09
CA LEU A 69 -5.63 -10.92 -16.34
C LEU A 69 -7.14 -11.21 -16.39
N PRO A 70 -7.78 -11.30 -17.56
CA PRO A 70 -7.40 -10.65 -18.82
C PRO A 70 -7.78 -9.15 -18.84
N SER A 71 -8.04 -8.54 -17.67
CA SER A 71 -8.48 -7.15 -17.56
C SER A 71 -7.88 -6.46 -16.33
N CYS A 72 -8.03 -5.15 -16.23
CA CYS A 72 -7.64 -4.38 -15.04
C CYS A 72 -8.69 -4.33 -13.92
N ASN A 73 -9.78 -5.10 -14.05
CA ASN A 73 -10.86 -5.10 -13.07
C ASN A 73 -10.36 -5.52 -11.68
N ASP A 74 -11.06 -5.05 -10.65
CA ASP A 74 -10.87 -5.57 -9.29
C ASP A 74 -11.45 -6.98 -9.15
N LEU A 75 -11.16 -7.63 -8.02
CA LEU A 75 -11.41 -9.05 -7.76
C LEU A 75 -12.79 -9.58 -8.15
N ARG A 76 -13.89 -8.83 -7.96
CA ARG A 76 -15.26 -9.26 -8.33
C ARG A 76 -15.49 -9.40 -9.83
N GLY A 77 -14.69 -8.69 -10.63
CA GLY A 77 -14.84 -8.54 -12.07
C GLY A 77 -13.72 -9.16 -12.88
N SER A 78 -12.77 -9.85 -12.25
CA SER A 78 -11.66 -10.55 -12.91
C SER A 78 -11.58 -11.97 -12.40
N ASP A 79 -11.49 -12.91 -13.33
CA ASP A 79 -11.42 -14.35 -13.09
C ASP A 79 -9.98 -14.88 -13.01
N ASP A 80 -8.99 -14.02 -13.24
CA ASP A 80 -7.56 -14.33 -13.14
C ASP A 80 -6.76 -13.13 -12.56
N ILE A 81 -6.57 -13.12 -11.24
CA ILE A 81 -5.63 -12.21 -10.59
C ILE A 81 -4.66 -13.04 -9.76
N ASN A 82 -3.37 -12.82 -10.05
CA ASN A 82 -2.26 -13.51 -9.41
C ASN A 82 -1.53 -12.55 -8.47
N ILE A 83 -0.82 -13.10 -7.49
CA ILE A 83 0.10 -12.34 -6.64
C ILE A 83 1.52 -12.66 -7.08
N VAL A 84 2.23 -11.66 -7.57
CA VAL A 84 3.61 -11.78 -8.02
C VAL A 84 4.54 -10.92 -7.18
N ILE A 85 5.81 -11.33 -7.09
CA ILE A 85 6.83 -10.60 -6.37
C ILE A 85 8.09 -10.37 -7.20
N ARG A 86 8.88 -9.39 -6.75
CA ARG A 86 10.30 -9.27 -7.05
C ARG A 86 11.06 -9.02 -5.76
N ARG A 87 12.33 -9.44 -5.74
CA ARG A 87 13.19 -9.34 -4.56
C ARG A 87 14.50 -8.66 -4.88
N SER A 88 15.03 -7.91 -3.94
CA SER A 88 16.34 -7.26 -4.07
C SER A 88 17.20 -7.49 -2.83
N SER A 89 18.44 -7.92 -3.03
CA SER A 89 19.42 -8.13 -1.95
C SER A 89 20.46 -7.00 -1.84
N ASP A 90 20.32 -5.94 -2.64
CA ASP A 90 21.30 -4.86 -2.78
C ASP A 90 20.73 -3.45 -2.60
N ASN A 91 19.67 -3.34 -1.79
CA ASN A 91 18.93 -2.10 -1.50
C ASN A 91 18.09 -1.57 -2.67
N GLY A 92 17.65 -2.45 -3.57
CA GLY A 92 16.77 -2.12 -4.68
C GLY A 92 17.48 -1.64 -5.94
N LYS A 93 18.79 -1.92 -6.08
CA LYS A 93 19.55 -1.60 -7.30
C LYS A 93 19.34 -2.64 -8.38
N THR A 94 19.25 -3.90 -7.98
CA THR A 94 18.90 -5.02 -8.86
C THR A 94 17.77 -5.83 -8.23
N TRP A 95 16.94 -6.41 -9.08
CA TRP A 95 15.76 -7.18 -8.68
C TRP A 95 15.75 -8.52 -9.41
N THR A 96 15.20 -9.54 -8.75
CA THR A 96 14.91 -10.83 -9.39
C THR A 96 13.92 -10.64 -10.57
N PRO A 97 13.87 -11.60 -11.50
CA PRO A 97 12.71 -11.74 -12.39
C PRO A 97 11.40 -11.81 -11.60
N ILE A 98 10.27 -11.58 -12.27
CA ILE A 98 8.94 -11.75 -11.64
C ILE A 98 8.81 -13.21 -11.17
N GLU A 99 8.40 -13.38 -9.91
CA GLU A 99 8.16 -14.67 -9.28
C GLU A 99 6.68 -14.74 -8.87
N THR A 100 5.93 -15.69 -9.42
CA THR A 100 4.53 -15.90 -9.05
C THR A 100 4.44 -16.64 -7.72
N VAL A 101 3.72 -16.06 -6.77
CA VAL A 101 3.54 -16.59 -5.41
C VAL A 101 2.14 -17.20 -5.24
N VAL A 102 1.13 -16.58 -5.86
CA VAL A 102 -0.23 -17.08 -5.90
C VAL A 102 -0.70 -17.08 -7.35
N ASP A 103 -1.14 -18.25 -7.82
CA ASP A 103 -1.74 -18.49 -9.12
C ASP A 103 -2.76 -19.61 -8.93
N PHE A 104 -4.04 -19.27 -9.10
CA PHE A 104 -5.16 -20.18 -8.92
C PHE A 104 -5.73 -20.59 -10.28
N PRO A 105 -6.43 -21.73 -10.38
CA PRO A 105 -7.13 -22.08 -11.61
C PRO A 105 -8.14 -21.00 -12.02
N LEU A 106 -8.25 -20.73 -13.33
CA LEU A 106 -9.17 -19.75 -13.90
C LEU A 106 -10.56 -19.75 -13.25
N GLY A 107 -11.05 -18.56 -12.91
CA GLY A 107 -12.27 -18.32 -12.15
C GLY A 107 -12.07 -18.36 -10.63
N GLN A 108 -10.83 -18.44 -10.18
CA GLN A 108 -10.41 -18.19 -8.81
C GLN A 108 -9.30 -17.14 -8.85
N SER A 109 -9.35 -16.16 -7.95
CA SER A 109 -8.44 -15.02 -8.03
C SER A 109 -8.02 -14.54 -6.65
N ALA A 110 -6.84 -13.93 -6.59
CA ALA A 110 -6.27 -13.35 -5.39
C ALA A 110 -5.86 -11.90 -5.65
N SER A 111 -6.19 -10.98 -4.76
CA SER A 111 -5.80 -9.56 -4.93
C SER A 111 -5.39 -8.89 -3.62
N ASP A 112 -4.86 -7.69 -3.78
CA ASP A 112 -4.57 -6.72 -2.72
C ASP A 112 -3.54 -7.25 -1.71
N PRO A 113 -2.32 -7.60 -2.18
CA PRO A 113 -1.31 -8.14 -1.31
C PRO A 113 -0.97 -7.15 -0.20
N SER A 114 -0.72 -7.69 0.98
CA SER A 114 -0.15 -6.94 2.08
C SER A 114 0.75 -7.84 2.92
N MET A 115 1.68 -7.25 3.67
CA MET A 115 2.64 -8.04 4.44
C MET A 115 2.85 -7.55 5.87
N ILE A 116 3.15 -8.49 6.76
CA ILE A 116 3.70 -8.24 8.10
C ILE A 116 5.04 -8.96 8.20
N VAL A 117 6.05 -8.28 8.73
CA VAL A 117 7.35 -8.89 9.08
C VAL A 117 7.39 -9.05 10.59
N ASP A 118 7.41 -10.29 11.05
CA ASP A 118 7.60 -10.62 12.46
C ASP A 118 9.09 -10.52 12.79
N LYS A 119 9.47 -9.49 13.55
CA LYS A 119 10.85 -9.24 13.95
C LYS A 119 11.32 -10.20 15.04
N ILE A 120 10.44 -10.95 15.68
CA ILE A 120 10.80 -11.94 16.71
C ILE A 120 11.10 -13.28 16.03
N THR A 121 10.15 -13.84 15.28
CA THR A 121 10.33 -15.14 14.61
C THR A 121 11.12 -15.06 13.31
N LYS A 122 11.27 -13.85 12.74
CA LYS A 122 11.88 -13.58 11.42
C LYS A 122 11.05 -14.13 10.27
N GLU A 123 9.76 -14.34 10.49
CA GLU A 123 8.84 -14.80 9.48
C GLU A 123 8.13 -13.63 8.81
N ILE A 124 7.74 -13.84 7.56
CA ILE A 124 7.00 -12.87 6.77
C ILE A 124 5.64 -13.48 6.45
N PHE A 125 4.58 -12.76 6.81
CA PHE A 125 3.21 -13.10 6.47
C PHE A 125 2.78 -12.26 5.28
N MET A 126 2.25 -12.89 4.24
CA MET A 126 1.63 -12.23 3.09
C MET A 126 0.15 -12.55 3.09
N PHE A 127 -0.69 -11.52 3.20
CA PHE A 127 -2.13 -11.63 3.13
C PHE A 127 -2.62 -11.22 1.76
N TYR A 128 -3.74 -11.80 1.34
CA TYR A 128 -4.47 -11.41 0.15
C TYR A 128 -5.95 -11.79 0.30
N ASN A 129 -6.78 -11.16 -0.53
CA ASN A 129 -8.20 -11.45 -0.61
C ASN A 129 -8.43 -12.46 -1.74
N PHE A 130 -9.24 -13.49 -1.49
CA PHE A 130 -9.53 -14.56 -2.42
C PHE A 130 -11.01 -14.59 -2.77
N MET A 131 -11.32 -14.89 -4.03
CA MET A 131 -12.68 -15.13 -4.49
C MET A 131 -12.70 -16.30 -5.47
N ASN A 132 -13.68 -17.19 -5.32
CA ASN A 132 -13.98 -18.21 -6.31
C ASN A 132 -15.20 -17.77 -7.14
N LEU A 133 -14.94 -17.11 -8.25
CA LEU A 133 -15.97 -16.57 -9.15
C LEU A 133 -16.81 -17.67 -9.83
N ASN A 134 -16.28 -18.89 -9.94
CA ASN A 134 -17.00 -20.02 -10.55
C ASN A 134 -18.10 -20.60 -9.66
N THR A 135 -17.86 -20.65 -8.35
CA THR A 135 -18.75 -21.37 -7.42
C THR A 135 -19.46 -20.45 -6.43
N GLU A 136 -18.83 -19.34 -6.06
CA GLU A 136 -19.34 -18.43 -5.04
C GLU A 136 -18.89 -16.99 -5.30
N LYS A 137 -19.37 -16.46 -6.43
CA LYS A 137 -19.12 -15.07 -6.81
C LYS A 137 -19.58 -14.11 -5.71
N ASP A 138 -18.82 -13.04 -5.50
CA ASP A 138 -19.06 -11.97 -4.53
C ASP A 138 -18.82 -12.36 -3.05
N VAL A 139 -18.40 -13.60 -2.77
CA VAL A 139 -17.96 -14.00 -1.43
C VAL A 139 -16.45 -13.89 -1.31
N TYR A 140 -16.01 -13.11 -0.31
CA TYR A 140 -14.60 -12.85 -0.02
C TYR A 140 -14.08 -13.78 1.07
N TYR A 141 -12.97 -14.44 0.76
CA TYR A 141 -12.14 -15.18 1.70
C TYR A 141 -10.82 -14.43 1.92
N LEU A 142 -10.26 -14.60 3.10
CA LEU A 142 -9.10 -13.84 3.59
C LEU A 142 -8.00 -14.85 3.88
N HIS A 143 -6.96 -14.85 3.06
CA HIS A 143 -5.91 -15.86 3.11
C HIS A 143 -4.58 -15.28 3.57
N VAL A 144 -3.72 -16.16 4.10
CA VAL A 144 -2.34 -15.83 4.45
C VAL A 144 -1.36 -16.90 3.95
N LEU A 145 -0.18 -16.44 3.54
CA LEU A 145 1.01 -17.23 3.26
C LEU A 145 2.12 -16.83 4.22
N LYS A 146 3.04 -17.75 4.44
CA LYS A 146 4.16 -17.56 5.35
C LYS A 146 5.48 -17.90 4.68
N SER A 147 6.48 -17.06 4.88
CA SER A 147 7.87 -17.32 4.48
C SER A 147 8.79 -17.28 5.70
N SER A 148 9.59 -18.33 5.88
CA SER A 148 10.62 -18.42 6.92
C SER A 148 12.04 -18.24 6.37
N ASP A 149 12.19 -17.91 5.07
CA ASP A 149 13.49 -17.81 4.39
C ASP A 149 13.76 -16.45 3.72
N ASN A 150 13.05 -15.40 4.14
CA ASN A 150 13.11 -14.04 3.59
C ASN A 150 12.49 -13.92 2.19
N GLY A 151 11.34 -14.58 1.99
CA GLY A 151 10.54 -14.47 0.78
C GLY A 151 11.03 -15.32 -0.41
N LYS A 152 11.93 -16.29 -0.19
CA LYS A 152 12.39 -17.17 -1.28
C LYS A 152 11.37 -18.27 -1.55
N THR A 153 10.75 -18.78 -0.50
CA THR A 153 9.66 -19.75 -0.58
C THR A 153 8.51 -19.33 0.34
N TRP A 154 7.32 -19.79 -0.01
CA TRP A 154 6.07 -19.50 0.69
C TRP A 154 5.35 -20.81 1.01
N SER A 155 4.65 -20.85 2.15
CA SER A 155 3.80 -21.96 2.55
C SER A 155 2.64 -22.18 1.57
N LYS A 156 1.83 -23.22 1.80
CA LYS A 156 0.50 -23.26 1.17
C LYS A 156 -0.39 -22.14 1.75
N PRO A 157 -1.39 -21.66 0.99
CA PRO A 157 -2.42 -20.77 1.51
C PRO A 157 -3.10 -21.34 2.75
N GLU A 158 -3.29 -20.50 3.76
CA GLU A 158 -4.19 -20.76 4.89
C GLU A 158 -5.38 -19.79 4.79
N ASP A 159 -6.60 -20.33 4.85
CA ASP A 159 -7.82 -19.53 4.96
C ASP A 159 -8.06 -19.16 6.43
N ILE A 160 -7.96 -17.87 6.73
CA ILE A 160 -8.15 -17.32 8.08
C ILE A 160 -9.51 -16.59 8.21
N THR A 161 -10.40 -16.69 7.22
CA THR A 161 -11.68 -15.97 7.17
C THR A 161 -12.50 -16.18 8.44
N SER A 162 -12.65 -17.42 8.90
CA SER A 162 -13.42 -17.74 10.11
C SER A 162 -12.81 -17.20 11.42
N GLN A 163 -11.52 -16.85 11.40
CA GLN A 163 -10.81 -16.27 12.56
C GLN A 163 -10.96 -14.75 12.63
N ILE A 164 -11.11 -14.09 11.47
CA ILE A 164 -11.09 -12.63 11.36
C ILE A 164 -12.35 -12.01 10.75
N ALA A 165 -13.36 -12.82 10.44
CA ALA A 165 -14.67 -12.38 9.99
C ALA A 165 -15.77 -13.18 10.68
N LYS A 166 -16.89 -12.54 10.96
CA LYS A 166 -18.04 -13.19 11.60
C LYS A 166 -18.83 -14.03 10.59
N PRO A 167 -19.48 -15.13 11.01
CA PRO A 167 -20.30 -15.94 10.12
C PRO A 167 -21.40 -15.16 9.38
N GLU A 168 -22.01 -14.18 10.04
CA GLU A 168 -23.04 -13.31 9.44
C GLU A 168 -22.50 -12.36 8.36
N TRP A 169 -21.18 -12.21 8.23
CA TRP A 169 -20.53 -11.39 7.20
C TRP A 169 -20.19 -12.19 5.93
N HIS A 170 -20.73 -13.40 5.77
CA HIS A 170 -20.41 -14.29 4.65
C HIS A 170 -20.57 -13.59 3.30
N GLU A 171 -21.72 -12.94 3.07
CA GLU A 171 -22.06 -12.21 1.84
C GLU A 171 -21.63 -10.74 1.85
N ASP A 172 -21.01 -10.26 2.93
CA ASP A 172 -20.53 -8.88 2.99
C ASP A 172 -19.30 -8.68 2.10
N PHE A 173 -19.24 -7.50 1.47
CA PHE A 173 -18.00 -7.02 0.85
C PHE A 173 -16.99 -6.72 1.96
N LYS A 174 -15.98 -7.58 2.07
CA LYS A 174 -14.93 -7.48 3.07
C LYS A 174 -13.56 -7.80 2.50
N PHE A 175 -12.52 -7.11 2.96
CA PHE A 175 -11.18 -7.29 2.45
C PHE A 175 -10.10 -6.84 3.43
N ILE A 176 -9.00 -7.57 3.50
CA ILE A 176 -7.76 -7.11 4.13
C ILE A 176 -7.19 -5.98 3.29
N THR A 177 -6.81 -4.89 3.95
CA THR A 177 -6.25 -3.73 3.26
C THR A 177 -4.86 -4.03 2.70
N SER A 178 -4.59 -3.56 1.48
CA SER A 178 -3.29 -3.74 0.82
C SER A 178 -2.13 -3.01 1.50
N GLY A 179 -0.89 -3.33 1.11
CA GLY A 179 0.32 -2.67 1.59
C GLY A 179 0.98 -3.40 2.75
N ARG A 180 0.76 -2.97 4.00
CA ARG A 180 1.40 -3.62 5.16
C ARG A 180 0.69 -3.41 6.49
N GLY A 181 0.81 -4.43 7.34
CA GLY A 181 0.54 -4.33 8.78
C GLY A 181 1.81 -4.09 9.58
N ILE A 182 1.72 -4.25 10.91
CA ILE A 182 2.82 -3.98 11.85
C ILE A 182 3.01 -5.13 12.84
N GLN A 183 4.18 -5.10 13.50
CA GLN A 183 4.39 -5.74 14.79
C GLN A 183 4.58 -4.63 15.83
N THR A 184 3.82 -4.69 16.93
CA THR A 184 3.93 -3.77 18.06
C THR A 184 5.20 -4.03 18.89
N SER A 185 5.51 -3.12 19.80
CA SER A 185 6.57 -3.22 20.80
C SER A 185 6.43 -4.45 21.70
N THR A 186 5.20 -4.91 21.93
CA THR A 186 4.87 -6.12 22.71
C THR A 186 4.97 -7.41 21.89
N GLY A 187 5.19 -7.32 20.58
CA GLY A 187 5.31 -8.46 19.67
C GLY A 187 4.01 -8.87 18.97
N LYS A 188 2.87 -8.24 19.31
CA LYS A 188 1.57 -8.46 18.68
C LYS A 188 1.62 -8.06 17.20
N LEU A 189 1.11 -8.91 16.33
CA LEU A 189 0.95 -8.62 14.90
C LEU A 189 -0.42 -7.98 14.68
N LEU A 190 -0.48 -6.86 13.96
CA LEU A 190 -1.72 -6.12 13.73
C LEU A 190 -1.86 -5.67 12.28
N HIS A 191 -3.08 -5.70 11.78
CA HIS A 191 -3.43 -5.22 10.44
C HIS A 191 -4.92 -4.84 10.36
N CYS A 192 -5.32 -4.23 9.24
CA CYS A 192 -6.66 -3.69 9.02
C CYS A 192 -7.44 -4.53 8.00
N MET A 193 -8.72 -4.77 8.29
CA MET A 193 -9.69 -5.41 7.41
C MET A 193 -10.93 -4.52 7.34
N VAL A 194 -11.42 -4.23 6.14
CA VAL A 194 -12.62 -3.42 5.91
C VAL A 194 -13.79 -4.35 5.65
N ASN A 195 -14.93 -4.11 6.31
CA ASN A 195 -16.23 -4.62 5.91
C ASN A 195 -17.12 -3.40 5.57
N LEU A 196 -17.63 -3.30 4.35
CA LEU A 196 -18.40 -2.11 3.93
C LEU A 196 -19.72 -1.93 4.69
N ASN A 197 -20.27 -3.00 5.26
CA ASN A 197 -21.51 -2.98 6.03
C ASN A 197 -21.26 -2.77 7.53
N SER A 198 -20.11 -3.23 8.04
CA SER A 198 -19.79 -3.25 9.47
C SER A 198 -18.66 -2.32 9.90
N GLY A 199 -18.01 -1.62 8.96
CA GLY A 199 -16.88 -0.73 9.22
C GLY A 199 -15.52 -1.41 9.10
N MET A 200 -14.46 -0.65 9.37
CA MET A 200 -13.09 -1.19 9.39
C MET A 200 -12.79 -1.79 10.77
N HIS A 201 -12.10 -2.92 10.79
CA HIS A 201 -11.69 -3.62 11.99
C HIS A 201 -10.17 -3.84 12.00
N ILE A 202 -9.62 -3.92 13.21
CA ILE A 202 -8.27 -4.44 13.40
C ILE A 202 -8.36 -5.95 13.60
N PHE A 203 -7.51 -6.69 12.90
CA PHE A 203 -7.24 -8.09 13.20
C PHE A 203 -5.76 -8.25 13.57
N GLY A 204 -5.44 -9.34 14.26
CA GLY A 204 -4.07 -9.55 14.72
C GLY A 204 -3.76 -10.96 15.16
N SER A 205 -2.55 -11.14 15.67
CA SER A 205 -2.07 -12.39 16.25
C SER A 205 -1.17 -12.11 17.46
N ASP A 206 -1.39 -12.87 18.53
CA ASP A 206 -0.60 -12.83 19.77
C ASP A 206 0.42 -13.96 19.86
N ASP A 207 0.38 -14.92 18.93
CA ASP A 207 1.16 -16.15 18.97
C ASP A 207 2.05 -16.35 17.75
N HIS A 208 2.42 -15.22 17.11
CA HIS A 208 3.28 -15.17 15.93
C HIS A 208 2.66 -15.88 14.71
N GLY A 209 1.38 -15.60 14.45
CA GLY A 209 0.64 -16.05 13.28
C GLY A 209 0.27 -17.53 13.29
N LYS A 210 0.18 -18.16 14.47
CA LYS A 210 -0.39 -19.52 14.59
C LYS A 210 -1.91 -19.47 14.64
N THR A 211 -2.46 -18.43 15.29
CA THR A 211 -3.88 -18.08 15.26
C THR A 211 -4.04 -16.58 15.05
N TRP A 212 -5.18 -16.22 14.48
CA TRP A 212 -5.58 -14.84 14.25
C TRP A 212 -6.85 -14.53 15.04
N PHE A 213 -7.04 -13.26 15.37
CA PHE A 213 -8.23 -12.78 16.05
C PHE A 213 -8.73 -11.49 15.41
N LEU A 214 -10.03 -11.26 15.52
CA LEU A 214 -10.68 -9.99 15.20
C LEU A 214 -10.87 -9.16 16.47
N ILE A 215 -10.56 -7.87 16.40
CA ILE A 215 -11.03 -6.90 17.39
C ILE A 215 -12.42 -6.43 16.94
N ASP A 216 -13.44 -6.88 17.65
CA ASP A 216 -14.84 -6.62 17.33
C ASP A 216 -15.31 -5.22 17.78
N THR A 217 -14.53 -4.20 17.41
CA THR A 217 -14.89 -2.79 17.58
C THR A 217 -14.73 -2.12 16.23
N PRO A 218 -15.82 -1.69 15.59
CA PRO A 218 -15.76 -1.09 14.27
C PRO A 218 -15.19 0.33 14.34
N ILE A 219 -14.40 0.67 13.33
CA ILE A 219 -13.79 1.98 13.12
C ILE A 219 -14.47 2.59 11.90
N THR A 220 -15.18 3.69 12.11
CA THR A 220 -15.90 4.41 11.06
C THR A 220 -15.80 5.93 11.24
N PRO A 221 -15.85 6.72 10.16
CA PRO A 221 -15.74 6.28 8.76
C PRO A 221 -14.30 5.88 8.42
N ALA A 222 -14.14 4.80 7.66
CA ALA A 222 -12.84 4.31 7.20
C ALA A 222 -13.03 3.38 5.99
N ASP A 223 -11.99 3.30 5.16
CA ASP A 223 -11.85 2.36 4.04
C ASP A 223 -10.41 1.79 4.13
N GLU A 224 -9.66 1.73 3.02
CA GLU A 224 -8.26 1.32 2.99
C GLU A 224 -7.39 2.09 3.98
N SER A 225 -6.96 1.38 5.02
CA SER A 225 -6.33 1.97 6.19
C SER A 225 -4.97 1.34 6.45
N LYS A 226 -4.20 1.96 7.35
CA LYS A 226 -2.92 1.46 7.84
C LYS A 226 -2.82 1.75 9.33
N ILE A 227 -2.36 0.77 10.10
CA ILE A 227 -2.16 0.90 11.55
C ILE A 227 -0.67 1.15 11.85
N VAL A 228 -0.39 1.97 12.87
CA VAL A 228 0.93 2.16 13.46
C VAL A 228 0.79 2.26 14.98
N GLU A 229 1.75 1.71 15.72
CA GLU A 229 1.88 1.92 17.16
C GLU A 229 2.66 3.22 17.42
N LEU A 230 2.10 4.07 18.28
CA LEU A 230 2.70 5.33 18.76
C LEU A 230 3.70 5.07 19.87
N ALA A 231 4.59 6.04 20.12
CA ALA A 231 5.66 5.89 21.10
C ALA A 231 5.18 5.70 22.55
N ASP A 232 3.93 6.09 22.86
CA ASP A 232 3.30 5.85 24.17
C ASP A 232 2.57 4.49 24.25
N GLY A 233 2.66 3.66 23.20
CA GLY A 233 1.97 2.38 23.09
C GLY A 233 0.54 2.46 22.55
N SER A 234 -0.01 3.66 22.37
CA SER A 234 -1.33 3.83 21.74
C SER A 234 -1.28 3.43 20.26
N TRP A 235 -2.42 3.06 19.69
CA TRP A 235 -2.52 2.69 18.28
C TRP A 235 -3.14 3.83 17.49
N MET A 236 -2.58 4.10 16.32
CA MET A 236 -3.11 5.04 15.36
C MET A 236 -3.42 4.34 14.04
N VAL A 237 -4.63 4.53 13.55
CA VAL A 237 -5.05 4.18 12.20
C VAL A 237 -5.08 5.44 11.35
N ASN A 238 -4.40 5.42 10.21
CA ASN A 238 -4.58 6.38 9.14
C ASN A 238 -5.50 5.77 8.06
N ALA A 239 -6.68 6.34 7.90
CA ALA A 239 -7.75 5.79 7.08
C ALA A 239 -8.01 6.63 5.83
N ARG A 240 -8.29 5.93 4.73
CA ARG A 240 -8.84 6.51 3.50
C ARG A 240 -10.26 6.99 3.78
N GLU A 241 -10.55 8.20 3.33
CA GLU A 241 -11.87 8.80 3.31
C GLU A 241 -12.10 9.30 1.87
N ASN A 242 -13.28 9.02 1.31
CA ASN A 242 -13.53 9.13 -0.14
C ASN A 242 -14.12 10.50 -0.58
N LYS A 243 -14.56 11.37 0.34
CA LYS A 243 -15.41 12.53 0.04
C LYS A 243 -14.94 13.86 0.60
N GLU A 244 -14.17 13.87 1.67
CA GLU A 244 -13.79 15.03 2.47
C GLU A 244 -12.45 15.65 2.00
N GLY A 245 -11.68 14.93 1.18
CA GLY A 245 -10.44 15.45 0.58
C GLY A 245 -9.23 15.41 1.53
N HIS A 246 -9.30 14.64 2.61
CA HIS A 246 -8.21 14.45 3.59
C HIS A 246 -8.27 13.07 4.23
N ARG A 247 -7.18 12.66 4.90
CA ARG A 247 -7.14 11.43 5.70
C ARG A 247 -7.97 11.58 6.98
N LEU A 248 -8.44 10.46 7.50
CA LEU A 248 -8.96 10.34 8.87
C LEU A 248 -7.94 9.65 9.76
N ILE A 249 -7.86 10.09 11.01
CA ILE A 249 -7.02 9.51 12.04
C ILE A 249 -7.90 8.97 13.14
N HIS A 250 -7.75 7.68 13.44
CA HIS A 250 -8.39 7.04 14.59
C HIS A 250 -7.31 6.64 15.58
N THR A 251 -7.49 6.96 16.85
CA THR A 251 -6.53 6.65 17.92
C THR A 251 -7.18 5.85 19.02
N SER A 252 -6.47 4.85 19.54
CA SER A 252 -6.91 4.01 20.65
C SER A 252 -5.79 3.88 21.68
N THR A 253 -6.12 4.08 22.96
CA THR A 253 -5.21 3.94 24.10
C THR A 253 -5.48 2.67 24.91
N ASP A 254 -6.37 1.81 24.42
CA ASP A 254 -6.89 0.63 25.14
C ASP A 254 -6.90 -0.64 24.26
N GLU A 255 -5.89 -0.74 23.38
CA GLU A 255 -5.68 -1.88 22.47
C GLU A 255 -6.88 -2.15 21.55
N GLY A 256 -7.43 -1.07 20.98
CA GLY A 256 -8.47 -1.12 19.96
C GLY A 256 -9.90 -1.31 20.46
N LYS A 257 -10.12 -1.27 21.78
CA LYS A 257 -11.46 -1.40 22.38
C LYS A 257 -12.31 -0.13 22.19
N THR A 258 -11.68 1.04 22.20
CA THR A 258 -12.33 2.31 21.89
C THR A 258 -11.44 3.17 20.99
N TRP A 259 -12.08 4.01 20.18
CA TRP A 259 -11.40 4.85 19.18
C TRP A 259 -11.87 6.29 19.25
N THR A 260 -10.92 7.22 19.22
CA THR A 260 -11.17 8.65 18.99
C THR A 260 -10.84 9.00 17.54
N THR A 261 -11.82 9.51 16.81
CA THR A 261 -11.71 9.88 15.39
C THR A 261 -11.50 11.38 15.24
N LYS A 262 -10.54 11.78 14.40
CA LYS A 262 -10.35 13.18 13.97
C LYS A 262 -9.96 13.25 12.49
N PRO A 263 -10.38 14.29 11.75
CA PRO A 263 -9.79 14.61 10.47
C PRO A 263 -8.35 15.09 10.65
N ASP A 264 -7.48 14.76 9.69
CA ASP A 264 -6.16 15.38 9.56
C ASP A 264 -6.09 16.18 8.26
N THR A 265 -6.53 17.43 8.35
CA THR A 265 -6.57 18.36 7.20
C THR A 265 -5.18 18.74 6.70
N ASN A 266 -4.09 18.40 7.41
CA ASN A 266 -2.72 18.56 6.91
C ASN A 266 -2.33 17.42 5.94
N LEU A 267 -3.05 16.31 6.00
CA LEU A 267 -2.92 15.18 5.09
C LEU A 267 -4.07 15.18 4.08
N ILE A 268 -4.07 16.15 3.17
CA ILE A 268 -4.97 16.17 2.01
C ILE A 268 -4.81 14.87 1.19
N ASP A 269 -5.92 14.35 0.68
CA ASP A 269 -5.98 13.08 -0.03
C ASP A 269 -7.17 13.05 -1.02
N PRO A 270 -7.03 12.42 -2.20
CA PRO A 270 -8.10 12.36 -3.20
C PRO A 270 -9.03 11.14 -3.03
N GLY A 271 -9.02 10.46 -1.88
CA GLY A 271 -9.70 9.17 -1.69
C GLY A 271 -8.88 8.03 -2.31
N CYS A 272 -7.63 7.88 -1.88
CA CYS A 272 -6.69 6.88 -2.38
C CYS A 272 -6.08 6.07 -1.23
N ASN A 273 -5.50 4.90 -1.53
CA ASN A 273 -4.66 4.19 -0.57
C ASN A 273 -3.40 5.04 -0.27
N ALA A 274 -2.87 4.90 0.94
CA ALA A 274 -1.69 5.60 1.42
C ALA A 274 -0.85 4.67 2.31
N SER A 275 0.40 5.07 2.59
CA SER A 275 1.27 4.33 3.50
C SER A 275 1.65 5.19 4.69
N ILE A 276 1.68 4.59 5.88
CA ILE A 276 2.30 5.15 7.08
C ILE A 276 3.17 4.11 7.75
N ILE A 277 4.38 4.50 8.19
CA ILE A 277 5.30 3.60 8.89
C ILE A 277 6.06 4.33 10.01
N ARG A 278 6.42 3.58 11.06
CA ARG A 278 7.45 3.97 12.02
C ARG A 278 8.82 3.87 11.36
N TYR A 279 9.52 5.01 11.24
CA TYR A 279 10.87 5.05 10.68
C TYR A 279 11.95 4.88 11.74
N THR A 280 11.80 5.56 12.88
CA THR A 280 12.67 5.40 14.05
C THR A 280 11.89 5.56 15.34
N SER A 281 12.32 4.88 16.40
CA SER A 281 11.83 5.05 17.78
C SER A 281 13.00 5.29 18.75
N ILE A 282 12.79 6.15 19.75
CA ILE A 282 13.75 6.37 20.84
C ILE A 282 13.95 5.07 21.64
N ASP A 283 12.90 4.26 21.80
CA ASP A 283 12.98 2.99 22.52
C ASP A 283 13.86 1.97 21.78
N ASP A 284 13.90 2.06 20.45
CA ASP A 284 14.83 1.31 19.60
C ASP A 284 16.28 1.87 19.63
N GLY A 285 16.55 2.86 20.49
CA GLY A 285 17.84 3.50 20.68
C GLY A 285 18.18 4.61 19.68
N TYR A 286 17.20 5.06 18.87
CA TYR A 286 17.39 6.22 18.01
C TYR A 286 17.28 7.53 18.80
N ASN A 287 17.66 8.63 18.17
CA ASN A 287 17.65 9.94 18.81
C ASN A 287 16.29 10.64 18.79
N LYS A 288 15.34 10.16 17.98
CA LYS A 288 14.02 10.76 17.80
C LYS A 288 13.01 9.70 17.34
N ASN A 289 11.76 9.89 17.72
CA ASN A 289 10.65 9.21 17.07
C ASN A 289 10.34 9.88 15.73
N ARG A 290 10.11 9.07 14.70
CA ARG A 290 9.75 9.57 13.36
C ARG A 290 8.72 8.66 12.73
N LEU A 291 7.62 9.25 12.27
CA LEU A 291 6.67 8.61 11.36
C LEU A 291 6.90 9.11 9.94
N LEU A 292 6.72 8.25 8.95
CA LEU A 292 6.69 8.60 7.54
C LEU A 292 5.31 8.32 6.96
N PHE A 293 4.85 9.21 6.09
CA PHE A 293 3.58 9.06 5.38
C PHE A 293 3.76 9.35 3.89
N SER A 294 3.21 8.49 3.03
CA SER A 294 3.16 8.71 1.58
C SER A 294 1.74 8.63 1.05
N ASN A 295 1.37 9.58 0.18
CA ASN A 295 0.13 9.54 -0.59
C ASN A 295 0.24 10.42 -1.85
N ALA A 296 -0.78 10.33 -2.71
CA ALA A 296 -1.08 11.35 -3.71
C ALA A 296 -1.49 12.65 -3.00
N LYS A 297 -0.60 13.65 -2.93
CA LYS A 297 -0.84 14.89 -2.18
C LYS A 297 -1.67 15.86 -3.03
N THR A 298 -2.95 15.57 -3.10
CA THR A 298 -3.99 16.37 -3.76
C THR A 298 -5.31 16.17 -3.03
N THR A 299 -6.30 17.04 -3.27
CA THR A 299 -7.68 16.81 -2.81
C THR A 299 -8.54 16.15 -3.89
N LYS A 300 -8.08 16.14 -5.14
CA LYS A 300 -8.77 15.59 -6.32
C LYS A 300 -7.74 15.05 -7.31
N GLY A 301 -8.03 13.89 -7.90
CA GLY A 301 -7.14 13.22 -8.85
C GLY A 301 -5.93 12.60 -8.17
N ARG A 302 -5.47 11.45 -8.65
CA ARG A 302 -4.34 10.72 -8.07
C ARG A 302 -3.05 11.17 -8.74
N THR A 303 -2.42 12.22 -8.21
CA THR A 303 -1.14 12.76 -8.70
C THR A 303 -0.27 13.21 -7.52
N ASN A 304 0.98 13.60 -7.81
CA ASN A 304 1.87 14.24 -6.83
C ASN A 304 2.18 13.35 -5.60
N LEU A 305 2.73 12.15 -5.85
CA LEU A 305 3.24 11.28 -4.79
C LEU A 305 4.24 12.04 -3.93
N THR A 306 3.88 12.22 -2.66
CA THR A 306 4.67 13.01 -1.71
C THR A 306 4.91 12.21 -0.44
N VAL A 307 6.13 12.29 0.09
CA VAL A 307 6.49 11.69 1.38
C VAL A 307 6.66 12.79 2.43
N ARG A 308 6.08 12.61 3.62
CA ARG A 308 6.12 13.54 4.76
C ARG A 308 6.70 12.87 5.99
N VAL A 309 7.22 13.68 6.92
CA VAL A 309 7.75 13.23 8.22
C VAL A 309 6.93 13.87 9.33
N SER A 310 6.59 13.09 10.35
CA SER A 310 6.14 13.62 11.65
C SER A 310 7.20 13.31 12.71
N TYR A 311 7.40 14.26 13.62
CA TYR A 311 8.33 14.17 14.77
C TYR A 311 7.58 14.14 16.12
N ASP A 312 6.26 14.17 16.08
CA ASP A 312 5.35 14.35 17.21
C ASP A 312 4.17 13.37 17.11
N GLU A 313 4.47 12.11 16.75
CA GLU A 313 3.51 11.01 16.73
C GLU A 313 2.27 11.26 15.85
N GLY A 314 2.45 11.96 14.73
CA GLY A 314 1.39 12.23 13.75
C GLY A 314 0.52 13.45 14.10
N ALA A 315 0.88 14.23 15.12
CA ALA A 315 0.16 15.47 15.45
C ALA A 315 0.41 16.57 14.40
N THR A 316 1.64 16.69 13.90
CA THR A 316 1.99 17.58 12.79
C THR A 316 2.88 16.88 11.77
N TRP A 317 2.86 17.40 10.54
CA TRP A 317 3.63 16.87 9.42
C TRP A 317 4.45 17.97 8.75
N THR A 318 5.64 17.63 8.28
CA THR A 318 6.39 18.52 7.38
C THR A 318 5.61 18.75 6.08
N ASN A 319 5.97 19.81 5.34
CA ASN A 319 5.43 20.05 3.99
C ASN A 319 5.61 18.84 3.05
N GLY A 320 6.57 17.96 3.36
CA GLY A 320 6.93 16.79 2.57
C GLY A 320 7.76 17.14 1.34
N LYS A 321 8.20 16.09 0.65
CA LYS A 321 8.93 16.18 -0.60
C LYS A 321 8.27 15.30 -1.64
N THR A 322 7.95 15.89 -2.79
CA THR A 322 7.38 15.18 -3.93
C THR A 322 8.44 14.22 -4.48
N VAL A 323 8.06 12.97 -4.66
CA VAL A 323 8.85 11.93 -5.31
C VAL A 323 8.56 11.92 -6.81
N TYR A 324 7.29 12.11 -7.17
CA TYR A 324 6.82 12.16 -8.56
C TYR A 324 5.60 13.09 -8.69
N GLU A 325 5.66 14.08 -9.58
CA GLU A 325 4.57 15.06 -9.76
C GLU A 325 3.38 14.53 -10.56
N GLY A 326 3.61 13.54 -11.43
CA GLY A 326 2.61 13.02 -12.36
C GLY A 326 1.56 12.12 -11.71
N PRO A 327 0.72 11.46 -12.54
CA PRO A 327 -0.26 10.49 -12.06
C PRO A 327 0.39 9.42 -11.20
N SER A 328 -0.10 9.31 -9.98
CA SER A 328 0.42 8.41 -8.97
C SER A 328 -0.66 8.09 -7.96
N ALA A 329 -0.83 6.80 -7.71
CA ALA A 329 -1.95 6.28 -6.93
C ALA A 329 -1.45 5.55 -5.68
N TYR A 330 -1.63 4.24 -5.60
CA TYR A 330 -1.32 3.48 -4.40
C TYR A 330 0.19 3.52 -4.14
N SER A 331 0.58 3.54 -2.86
CA SER A 331 2.00 3.51 -2.47
C SER A 331 2.20 2.73 -1.18
N SER A 332 3.36 2.08 -1.05
CA SER A 332 3.81 1.40 0.15
C SER A 332 5.25 1.80 0.48
N LEU A 333 5.51 2.14 1.74
CA LEU A 333 6.84 2.52 2.24
C LEU A 333 7.54 1.35 2.94
N THR A 334 8.87 1.33 2.89
CA THR A 334 9.71 0.51 3.76
C THR A 334 11.01 1.19 4.17
N VAL A 335 11.61 0.75 5.27
CA VAL A 335 12.89 1.25 5.79
C VAL A 335 13.99 0.23 5.51
N LEU A 336 14.98 0.63 4.72
CA LEU A 336 16.11 -0.22 4.39
C LEU A 336 17.08 -0.31 5.58
N LYS A 337 17.88 -1.39 5.59
CA LYS A 337 18.87 -1.65 6.65
C LYS A 337 19.92 -0.54 6.81
N ASN A 338 20.22 0.18 5.73
CA ASN A 338 21.14 1.31 5.72
C ASN A 338 20.48 2.63 6.20
N GLY A 339 19.17 2.64 6.43
CA GLY A 339 18.37 3.80 6.82
C GLY A 339 17.81 4.59 5.65
N ASP A 340 18.04 4.17 4.40
CA ASP A 340 17.33 4.75 3.26
C ASP A 340 15.84 4.37 3.33
N ILE A 341 15.03 5.17 2.66
CA ILE A 341 13.59 5.01 2.56
C ILE A 341 13.31 4.50 1.15
N GLY A 342 12.58 3.40 1.06
CA GLY A 342 12.03 2.87 -0.18
C GLY A 342 10.54 3.18 -0.27
N VAL A 343 10.08 3.62 -1.44
CA VAL A 343 8.65 3.71 -1.78
C VAL A 343 8.40 2.91 -3.04
N PHE A 344 7.37 2.06 -3.02
CA PHE A 344 6.88 1.33 -4.19
C PHE A 344 5.47 1.82 -4.51
N PHE A 345 5.22 2.26 -5.75
CA PHE A 345 3.98 2.97 -6.08
C PHE A 345 3.52 2.75 -7.53
N GLU A 346 2.22 2.93 -7.75
CA GLU A 346 1.60 2.96 -9.07
C GLU A 346 1.89 4.32 -9.75
N LYS A 347 2.51 4.31 -10.94
CA LYS A 347 2.89 5.48 -11.73
C LYS A 347 2.14 5.50 -13.07
N ASP A 348 1.74 6.70 -13.50
CA ASP A 348 1.14 6.98 -14.81
C ASP A 348 -0.02 6.06 -15.17
N GLU A 349 -1.09 6.14 -14.36
CA GLU A 349 -2.27 5.26 -14.50
C GLU A 349 -1.85 3.79 -14.50
N TYR A 350 -0.98 3.41 -13.54
CA TYR A 350 -0.49 2.06 -13.27
C TYR A 350 0.13 1.34 -14.48
N THR A 351 0.56 2.08 -15.51
CA THR A 351 1.33 1.55 -16.64
C THR A 351 2.75 1.17 -16.23
N GLU A 352 3.29 1.86 -15.24
CA GLU A 352 4.55 1.56 -14.56
C GLU A 352 4.30 1.37 -13.05
N ASN A 353 5.07 0.49 -12.41
CA ASN A 353 5.04 0.32 -10.96
C ASN A 353 6.45 0.45 -10.42
N VAL A 354 6.74 1.62 -9.86
CA VAL A 354 8.11 2.09 -9.65
C VAL A 354 8.50 1.96 -8.19
N TYR A 355 9.67 1.37 -7.96
CA TYR A 355 10.41 1.51 -6.71
C TYR A 355 11.33 2.73 -6.79
N ALA A 356 11.29 3.60 -5.78
CA ALA A 356 12.22 4.71 -5.64
C ALA A 356 12.86 4.72 -4.24
N ARG A 357 14.15 5.05 -4.20
CA ARG A 357 14.97 5.07 -2.99
C ARG A 357 15.58 6.45 -2.74
N PHE A 358 15.47 6.93 -1.52
CA PHE A 358 16.05 8.21 -1.10
C PHE A 358 16.42 8.21 0.38
N SER A 359 17.23 9.18 0.80
CA SER A 359 17.68 9.29 2.20
C SER A 359 16.78 10.25 3.00
N LEU A 360 16.80 10.11 4.34
CA LEU A 360 16.17 11.10 5.23
C LEU A 360 16.74 12.52 5.01
N LYS A 361 18.03 12.64 4.67
CA LYS A 361 18.65 13.93 4.36
C LYS A 361 17.98 14.59 3.16
N TRP A 362 17.76 13.83 2.09
CA TRP A 362 17.07 14.34 0.91
C TRP A 362 15.63 14.73 1.25
N LEU A 363 14.90 13.88 1.99
CA LEU A 363 13.51 14.10 2.37
C LEU A 363 13.31 15.36 3.24
N THR A 364 14.35 15.78 3.96
CA THR A 364 14.28 16.87 4.95
C THR A 364 15.13 18.08 4.59
N ASP A 365 15.64 18.15 3.35
CA ASP A 365 16.56 19.20 2.88
C ASP A 365 17.74 19.41 3.85
N ASN A 366 18.37 18.30 4.24
CA ASN A 366 19.48 18.19 5.17
C ASN A 366 19.20 18.61 6.62
N LYS A 367 17.94 18.91 6.99
CA LYS A 367 17.55 19.26 8.38
C LYS A 367 17.58 18.06 9.32
N ASP A 368 17.44 16.85 8.80
CA ASP A 368 17.63 15.61 9.56
C ASP A 368 18.49 14.59 8.78
N LYS A 369 19.06 13.63 9.51
CA LYS A 369 19.82 12.53 8.94
C LYS A 369 19.63 11.27 9.77
N TYR A 370 19.56 10.14 9.07
CA TYR A 370 19.58 8.84 9.72
C TYR A 370 20.87 8.69 10.54
N LYS A 371 20.72 8.23 11.78
CA LYS A 371 21.82 7.82 12.65
C LYS A 371 21.43 6.50 13.26
N LYS A 372 22.16 5.44 12.92
CA LYS A 372 21.98 4.14 13.54
C LYS A 372 22.18 4.25 15.06
N PRO A 373 21.39 3.56 15.89
CA PRO A 373 21.61 3.50 17.32
C PRO A 373 23.04 3.01 17.60
N LYS A 374 23.72 3.64 18.57
CA LYS A 374 24.95 3.05 19.09
C LYS A 374 24.53 1.74 19.76
N LYS A 375 25.15 0.61 19.40
CA LYS A 375 24.96 -0.64 20.16
C LYS A 375 25.24 -0.30 21.62
N LYS A 376 24.27 -0.54 22.51
CA LYS A 376 24.57 -0.60 23.94
C LYS A 376 25.47 -1.83 24.09
N ASN A 377 26.75 -1.59 24.41
CA ASN A 377 27.69 -2.64 24.74
C ASN A 377 27.23 -3.37 26.01
#